data_AF-A0A6L4AG65-F1
#
_entry.id   AF-A0A6L4AG65-F1
#
_cell.length_a   1.000
_cell.length_b   1.000
_cell.length_c   1.000
_cell.angle_alpha   90.00
_cell.angle_beta   90.00
_cell.angle_gamma   90.00
#
_symmetry.space_group_name_H-M   'P 1'
#
loop_
_entity.id
_entity.type
_entity.pdbx_description
1 polymer ?
#
loop_
_entity_poly.entity_id
_entity_poly.type
_entity_poly.pdbx_seq_one_letter_code
_entity_poly.pdbx_strand_id
1 'polypeptide(L)'
;MPDLTIAQFFGLQFSIGILAALGAIAWSAAQRPTPSRRIGAWLDVALAALVSGLIAARVVYVLMDWDYFRYFPEDWLDVWYGGVEWHSGIIGGLLGARGMARLRKVPFGEFSDGLALALPLGVMG
;
A
#
# COMPACT_ATOMS: atom_id res chain seq x y z
N MET A 1 29.69 3.99 -9.22
CA MET A 1 28.76 2.86 -9.11
C MET A 1 27.77 3.26 -8.03
N PRO A 2 26.49 3.55 -8.35
CA PRO A 2 25.54 3.93 -7.31
C PRO A 2 25.32 2.74 -6.38
N ASP A 3 25.20 3.06 -5.11
CA ASP A 3 25.68 2.21 -4.02
C ASP A 3 24.65 1.14 -3.70
N LEU A 4 24.97 -0.13 -4.01
CA LEU A 4 24.11 -1.29 -3.78
C LEU A 4 23.57 -1.37 -2.33
N THR A 5 24.33 -0.80 -1.40
CA THR A 5 23.96 -0.59 0.00
C THR A 5 22.68 0.22 0.16
N ILE A 6 22.51 1.34 -0.56
CA ILE A 6 21.34 2.21 -0.43
C ILE A 6 20.07 1.45 -0.84
N ALA A 7 20.10 0.71 -1.96
CA ALA A 7 18.97 -0.09 -2.42
C ALA A 7 18.58 -1.20 -1.42
N GLN A 8 19.57 -1.83 -0.78
CA GLN A 8 19.34 -2.84 0.25
C GLN A 8 18.76 -2.23 1.54
N PHE A 9 19.20 -1.04 1.93
CA PHE A 9 18.63 -0.30 3.06
C PHE A 9 17.15 0.03 2.82
N PHE A 10 16.80 0.56 1.65
CA PHE A 10 15.39 0.81 1.30
C PHE A 10 14.55 -0.47 1.29
N GLY A 11 15.07 -1.57 0.73
CA GLY A 11 14.38 -2.85 0.75
C GLY A 11 14.13 -3.38 2.17
N LEU A 12 15.11 -3.23 3.07
CA LEU A 12 15.00 -3.61 4.48
C LEU A 12 13.98 -2.74 5.22
N GLN A 13 14.01 -1.44 4.99
CA GLN A 13 13.10 -0.40 5.49
C GLN A 13 11.64 -0.70 5.11
N PHE A 14 11.34 -0.99 3.84
CA PHE A 14 10.01 -1.44 3.41
C PHE A 14 9.62 -2.79 4.01
N SER A 15 10.55 -3.75 4.11
CA SER A 15 10.27 -5.08 4.67
C SER A 15 9.90 -5.02 6.15
N ILE A 16 10.64 -4.23 6.94
CA ILE A 16 10.35 -3.97 8.36
C ILE A 16 9.01 -3.27 8.50
N GLY A 17 8.73 -2.28 7.64
CA GLY A 17 7.47 -1.56 7.66
C GLY A 17 6.26 -2.45 7.38
N ILE A 18 6.36 -3.37 6.40
CA ILE A 18 5.33 -4.37 6.11
C ILE A 18 5.13 -5.34 7.28
N LEU A 19 6.22 -5.86 7.85
CA LEU A 19 6.14 -6.78 8.99
C LEU A 19 5.52 -6.12 10.23
N ALA A 20 5.89 -4.87 10.51
CA ALA A 20 5.34 -4.10 11.62
C ALA A 20 3.85 -3.78 11.41
N ALA A 21 3.45 -3.41 10.19
CA ALA A 21 2.05 -3.21 9.84
C ALA A 21 1.21 -4.50 10.00
N LEU A 22 1.72 -5.63 9.51
CA LEU A 22 1.06 -6.94 9.68
C LEU A 22 0.95 -7.34 11.15
N GLY A 23 2.00 -7.11 11.94
CA GLY A 23 2.02 -7.36 13.38
C GLY A 23 0.99 -6.51 14.14
N ALA A 24 0.88 -5.22 13.81
CA ALA A 24 -0.09 -4.31 14.40
C ALA A 24 -1.54 -4.69 14.07
N ILE A 25 -1.79 -5.12 12.83
CA ILE A 25 -3.11 -5.62 12.41
C ILE A 25 -3.46 -6.92 13.16
N ALA A 26 -2.52 -7.87 13.26
CA ALA A 26 -2.73 -9.12 13.99
C ALA A 26 -3.00 -8.87 15.48
N TRP A 27 -2.26 -7.95 16.10
CA TRP A 27 -2.44 -7.54 17.49
C TRP A 27 -3.79 -6.85 17.72
N SER A 28 -4.20 -5.94 16.82
CA SER A 28 -5.50 -5.30 16.89
C SER A 28 -6.66 -6.28 16.68
N ALA A 29 -6.47 -7.30 15.84
CA ALA A 29 -7.46 -8.34 15.60
C ALA A 29 -7.58 -9.30 16.81
N ALA A 30 -6.48 -9.62 17.48
CA ALA A 30 -6.46 -10.46 18.68
C ALA A 30 -7.20 -9.81 19.87
N GLN A 31 -7.22 -8.48 19.95
CA GLN A 31 -7.88 -7.75 21.02
C GLN A 31 -9.38 -7.46 20.79
N ARG A 32 -9.93 -7.79 19.61
CA ARG A 32 -11.33 -7.50 19.26
C ARG A 32 -12.09 -8.78 18.91
N PRO A 33 -13.13 -9.18 19.66
CA PRO A 33 -14.03 -10.26 19.24
C PRO A 33 -14.85 -9.77 18.05
N THR A 34 -14.31 -9.96 16.85
CA THR A 34 -14.87 -9.39 15.62
C THR A 34 -15.68 -10.47 14.90
N PRO A 35 -16.97 -10.25 14.61
CA PRO A 35 -17.77 -11.23 13.88
C PRO A 35 -17.17 -11.51 12.50
N SER A 36 -17.12 -12.78 12.07
CA SER A 36 -16.47 -13.23 10.84
C SER A 36 -16.92 -12.48 9.57
N ARG A 37 -18.17 -11.99 9.57
CA ARG A 37 -18.72 -11.16 8.47
C ARG A 37 -18.07 -9.78 8.34
N ARG A 38 -17.59 -9.21 9.46
CA ARG A 38 -16.90 -7.91 9.50
C ARG A 38 -15.47 -8.05 8.96
N ILE A 39 -14.83 -9.20 9.19
CA ILE A 39 -13.47 -9.51 8.68
C ILE A 39 -13.44 -9.52 7.15
N GLY A 40 -14.44 -10.14 6.50
CA GLY A 40 -14.54 -10.14 5.04
C GLY A 40 -14.58 -8.71 4.47
N ALA A 41 -15.45 -7.87 5.01
CA ALA A 41 -15.57 -6.48 4.59
C ALA A 41 -14.27 -5.69 4.77
N TRP A 42 -13.52 -5.92 5.87
CA TRP A 42 -12.23 -5.26 6.11
C TRP A 42 -11.15 -5.74 5.12
N LEU A 43 -11.15 -7.03 4.80
CA LEU A 43 -10.26 -7.60 3.79
C LEU A 43 -10.54 -7.00 2.41
N ASP A 44 -11.80 -6.84 2.05
CA ASP A 44 -12.17 -6.20 0.78
C ASP A 44 -11.64 -4.78 0.67
N VAL A 45 -11.76 -3.99 1.74
CA VAL A 45 -11.20 -2.63 1.79
C VAL A 45 -9.69 -2.65 1.70
N ALA A 46 -9.00 -3.54 2.42
CA ALA A 46 -7.56 -3.67 2.39
C ALA A 46 -7.04 -4.07 1.00
N LEU A 47 -7.69 -5.03 0.33
CA LEU A 47 -7.35 -5.45 -1.02
C LEU A 47 -7.59 -4.33 -2.03
N ALA A 48 -8.70 -3.59 -1.91
CA ALA A 48 -8.95 -2.44 -2.76
C ALA A 48 -7.91 -1.33 -2.57
N ALA A 49 -7.49 -1.08 -1.33
CA ALA A 49 -6.41 -0.15 -1.01
C ALA A 49 -5.08 -0.59 -1.65
N LEU A 50 -4.73 -1.88 -1.53
CA LEU A 50 -3.51 -2.42 -2.10
C LEU A 50 -3.48 -2.28 -3.63
N VAL A 51 -4.56 -2.69 -4.31
CA VAL A 51 -4.65 -2.64 -5.78
C VAL A 51 -4.62 -1.20 -6.28
N SER A 52 -5.43 -0.32 -5.70
CA SER A 52 -5.47 1.09 -6.10
C SER A 52 -4.15 1.83 -5.81
N GLY A 53 -3.48 1.52 -4.70
CA GLY A 53 -2.18 2.06 -4.37
C GLY A 53 -1.11 1.61 -5.36
N LEU A 54 -1.07 0.32 -5.69
CA LEU A 54 -0.12 -0.20 -6.69
C LEU A 54 -0.32 0.46 -8.06
N ILE A 55 -1.57 0.60 -8.50
CA ILE A 55 -1.89 1.27 -9.76
C ILE A 55 -1.45 2.73 -9.73
N ALA A 56 -1.76 3.47 -8.67
CA ALA A 56 -1.37 4.88 -8.54
C ALA A 56 0.16 5.05 -8.53
N ALA A 57 0.86 4.22 -7.74
CA ALA A 57 2.32 4.20 -7.67
C ALA A 57 2.95 3.95 -9.05
N ARG A 58 2.35 3.06 -9.85
CA ARG A 58 2.86 2.75 -11.19
C ARG A 58 2.57 3.85 -12.20
N VAL A 59 1.34 4.37 -12.22
CA VAL A 59 0.95 5.43 -13.15
C VAL A 59 1.80 6.68 -12.93
N VAL A 60 2.00 7.10 -11.67
CA VAL A 60 2.82 8.28 -11.37
C VAL A 60 4.28 8.04 -11.71
N TYR A 61 4.83 6.85 -11.45
CA TYR A 61 6.19 6.51 -11.87
C TYR A 61 6.39 6.61 -13.38
N VAL A 62 5.46 6.04 -14.16
CA VAL A 62 5.47 6.11 -15.63
C VAL A 62 5.37 7.54 -16.13
N LEU A 63 4.55 8.37 -15.50
CA LEU A 63 4.42 9.79 -15.85
C LEU A 63 5.69 10.58 -15.50
N MET A 64 6.43 10.18 -14.46
CA MET A 64 7.66 10.85 -14.07
C MET A 64 8.81 10.54 -15.04
N ASP A 65 8.90 9.30 -15.50
CA ASP A 65 9.86 8.85 -16.52
C ASP A 65 9.21 8.75 -17.92
N TRP A 66 8.33 9.71 -18.26
CA TRP A 66 7.54 9.68 -19.49
C TRP A 66 8.38 9.55 -20.77
N ASP A 67 9.56 10.17 -20.80
CA ASP A 67 10.46 10.12 -21.95
C ASP A 67 11.04 8.72 -22.21
N TYR A 68 11.15 7.86 -21.20
CA TYR A 68 11.54 6.46 -21.38
C TYR A 68 10.34 5.63 -21.84
N PHE A 69 9.22 5.74 -21.12
CA PHE A 69 8.02 4.93 -21.33
C PHE A 69 7.26 5.24 -22.62
N ARG A 70 7.50 6.38 -23.26
CA ARG A 70 6.97 6.67 -24.61
C ARG A 70 7.63 5.83 -25.71
N TYR A 71 8.86 5.37 -25.49
CA TYR A 71 9.61 4.54 -26.44
C TYR A 71 9.46 3.04 -26.16
N PHE A 72 9.13 2.66 -24.93
CA PHE A 72 8.94 1.27 -24.49
C PHE A 72 7.59 1.11 -23.75
N PRO A 73 6.45 1.15 -24.46
CA PRO A 73 5.12 1.07 -23.86
C PRO A 73 4.83 -0.29 -23.18
N GLU A 74 5.48 -1.37 -23.61
CA GLU A 74 5.42 -2.69 -22.98
C GLU A 74 5.89 -2.68 -21.52
N ASP A 75 6.87 -1.84 -21.20
CA ASP A 75 7.46 -1.76 -19.85
C ASP A 75 6.47 -1.16 -18.83
N TRP A 76 5.34 -0.58 -19.26
CA TRP A 76 4.37 0.04 -18.35
C TRP A 76 3.88 -0.94 -17.27
N LEU A 77 3.72 -2.21 -17.62
CA LEU A 77 3.19 -3.25 -16.73
C LEU A 77 4.29 -4.04 -16.00
N ASP A 78 5.55 -3.85 -16.39
CA ASP A 78 6.66 -4.56 -15.79
C ASP A 78 7.07 -3.96 -14.45
N VAL A 79 6.35 -4.41 -13.41
CA VAL A 79 6.57 -4.01 -12.01
C VAL A 79 7.79 -4.69 -11.36
N TRP A 80 8.39 -5.67 -12.03
CA TRP A 80 9.47 -6.53 -11.50
C TRP A 80 10.84 -5.84 -11.50
N TYR A 81 11.06 -4.87 -12.37
CA TYR A 81 12.35 -4.17 -12.50
C TYR A 81 12.55 -3.06 -11.44
N GLY A 82 11.60 -2.92 -10.52
CA GLY A 82 11.48 -1.72 -9.69
C GLY A 82 10.84 -0.58 -10.46
N GLY A 83 10.59 0.55 -9.78
CA GLY A 83 9.90 1.70 -10.38
C GLY A 83 8.46 1.84 -9.91
N VAL A 84 8.32 2.06 -8.60
CA VAL A 84 7.05 2.45 -7.99
C VAL A 84 7.29 3.66 -7.14
N GLU A 85 6.45 4.68 -7.32
CA GLU A 85 6.51 5.90 -6.54
C GLU A 85 5.65 5.71 -5.29
N TRP A 86 6.28 5.75 -4.10
CA TRP A 86 5.63 5.33 -2.87
C TRP A 86 4.62 6.35 -2.33
N HIS A 87 4.82 7.65 -2.57
CA HIS A 87 3.92 8.69 -2.04
C HIS A 87 2.53 8.60 -2.68
N SER A 88 2.49 8.48 -4.00
CA SER A 88 1.28 8.27 -4.79
C SER A 88 0.66 6.90 -4.53
N GLY A 89 1.45 5.89 -4.18
CA GLY A 89 0.95 4.61 -3.68
C GLY A 89 0.10 4.75 -2.42
N ILE A 90 0.55 5.54 -1.45
CA ILE A 90 -0.21 5.84 -0.22
C ILE A 90 -1.49 6.61 -0.54
N ILE A 91 -1.41 7.64 -1.40
CA ILE A 91 -2.57 8.46 -1.78
C ILE A 91 -3.60 7.62 -2.53
N GLY A 92 -3.16 6.82 -3.50
CA GLY A 92 -4.01 5.90 -4.27
C GLY A 92 -4.67 4.86 -3.38
N GLY A 93 -3.90 4.26 -2.47
CA GLY A 93 -4.42 3.28 -1.53
C GLY A 93 -5.46 3.86 -0.57
N LEU A 94 -5.27 5.09 -0.10
CA LEU A 94 -6.24 5.78 0.74
C LEU A 94 -7.55 6.07 -0.03
N LEU A 95 -7.45 6.45 -1.31
CA LEU A 95 -8.61 6.68 -2.16
C LEU A 95 -9.39 5.39 -2.44
N GLY A 96 -8.70 4.29 -2.76
CA GLY A 96 -9.35 2.99 -2.97
C GLY A 96 -9.93 2.40 -1.70
N ALA A 97 -9.25 2.54 -0.56
CA ALA A 97 -9.81 2.21 0.75
C ALA A 97 -11.11 2.98 1.00
N ARG A 98 -11.13 4.29 0.74
CA ARG A 98 -12.31 5.13 0.94
C ARG A 98 -13.46 4.76 0.03
N GLY A 99 -13.17 4.43 -1.23
CA GLY A 99 -14.17 3.93 -2.17
C GLY A 99 -14.79 2.61 -1.72
N MET A 100 -13.96 1.63 -1.37
CA MET A 100 -14.42 0.30 -0.98
C MET A 100 -15.10 0.28 0.39
N ALA A 101 -14.62 1.09 1.34
CA ALA A 101 -15.26 1.21 2.65
C ALA A 101 -16.68 1.76 2.55
N ARG A 102 -16.92 2.73 1.64
CA ARG A 102 -18.26 3.22 1.34
C ARG A 102 -19.13 2.12 0.72
N LEU A 103 -18.58 1.35 -0.23
CA LEU A 103 -19.32 0.26 -0.89
C LEU A 103 -19.70 -0.87 0.08
N ARG A 104 -18.79 -1.21 0.99
CA ARG A 104 -18.99 -2.26 2.00
C ARG A 104 -19.65 -1.76 3.29
N LYS A 105 -20.04 -0.47 3.36
CA LYS A 105 -20.63 0.19 4.53
C LYS A 105 -19.78 0.02 5.80
N VAL A 106 -18.46 0.02 5.63
CA VAL A 106 -17.50 -0.02 6.75
C VAL A 106 -17.29 1.42 7.22
N PRO A 107 -17.45 1.72 8.53
CA PRO A 107 -17.17 3.06 9.04
C PRO A 107 -15.69 3.37 8.85
N PHE A 108 -15.41 4.37 8.00
CA PHE A 108 -14.05 4.70 7.60
C PHE A 108 -13.17 5.07 8.79
N GLY A 109 -13.73 5.62 9.87
CA GLY A 109 -13.02 5.90 11.11
C GLY A 109 -12.42 4.66 11.78
N GLU A 110 -13.15 3.54 11.86
CA GLU A 110 -12.61 2.31 12.46
C GLU A 110 -11.50 1.69 11.61
N PHE A 111 -11.60 1.81 10.27
CA PHE A 111 -10.58 1.36 9.34
C PHE A 111 -9.36 2.30 9.33
N SER A 112 -9.60 3.60 9.45
CA SER A 112 -8.57 4.65 9.54
C SER A 112 -7.80 4.57 10.85
N ASP A 113 -8.42 4.22 11.97
CA ASP A 113 -7.70 3.97 13.24
C ASP A 113 -6.77 2.75 13.12
N GLY A 114 -7.21 1.71 12.40
CA GLY A 114 -6.35 0.56 12.07
C GLY A 114 -5.19 0.94 11.12
N LEU A 115 -5.49 1.73 10.09
CA LEU A 115 -4.49 2.25 9.15
C LEU A 115 -3.54 3.28 9.79
N ALA A 116 -4.01 4.12 10.71
CA ALA A 116 -3.21 5.11 11.42
C ALA A 116 -2.22 4.44 12.39
N LEU A 117 -2.52 3.23 12.84
CA LEU A 117 -1.56 2.39 13.54
C LEU A 117 -0.53 1.76 12.58
N ALA A 118 -0.95 1.39 11.37
CA ALA A 118 -0.10 0.71 10.38
C ALA A 118 0.79 1.65 9.53
N LEU A 119 0.32 2.87 9.22
CA LEU A 119 0.99 3.84 8.34
C LEU A 119 2.31 4.37 8.91
N PRO A 120 2.39 4.80 10.19
CA PRO A 120 3.66 5.23 10.78
C PRO A 120 4.68 4.09 10.84
N LEU A 121 4.23 2.85 11.05
CA LEU A 121 5.10 1.67 11.07
C LEU A 121 5.66 1.35 9.68
N GLY A 122 4.89 1.57 8.62
CA GLY A 122 5.33 1.41 7.23
C GLY A 122 6.29 2.49 6.73
N VAL A 123 6.22 3.70 7.30
CA VAL A 123 6.97 4.89 6.86
C VAL A 123 8.20 5.18 7.74
N MET A 124 8.32 4.56 8.92
CA MET A 124 9.47 4.68 9.84
C MET A 124 10.45 3.49 9.85
N GLY A 125 10.33 2.56 8.91
CA GLY A 125 11.49 1.76 8.52
C GLY A 125 12.47 2.67 7.81
#